data_AF-A0A7W0QIB2-F1
#
_entry.id   AF-A0A7W0QIB2-F1
#
_cell.length_a   1.000
_cell.length_b   1.000
_cell.length_c   1.000
_cell.angle_alpha   90.00
_cell.angle_beta   90.00
_cell.angle_gamma   90.00
#
_symmetry.space_group_name_H-M   'P 1'
#
loop_
_entity.id
_entity.type
_entity.pdbx_description
1 polymer ?
#
loop_
_entity_poly.entity_id
_entity_poly.type
_entity_poly.pdbx_seq_one_letter_code
_entity_poly.pdbx_strand_id
1 'polypeptide(L)'
;MERYVESVLGRMGGGSGAGKALRKVFPSHFSFLWGEVALYCFVVLLATGTYLTLFFEGSQSEVVYDGSYEPLRGTEMSAAYASTLRVSFDVK
;
A
#
# COMPACT_ATOMS: atom_id res chain seq x y z
N MET A 1 33.60 0.03 -13.83
CA MET A 1 32.56 0.22 -12.79
C MET A 1 32.75 1.56 -12.05
N GLU A 2 33.97 2.05 -11.88
CA GLU A 2 34.29 3.26 -11.10
C GLU A 2 33.78 4.59 -11.71
N ARG A 3 33.80 4.76 -13.05
CA ARG A 3 33.26 5.99 -13.70
C ARG A 3 31.76 6.21 -13.52
N TYR A 4 30.98 5.13 -13.38
CA TYR A 4 29.53 5.22 -13.17
C TYR A 4 29.24 5.74 -11.76
N VAL A 5 30.02 5.26 -10.79
CA VAL A 5 29.95 5.66 -9.38
C VAL A 5 30.32 7.14 -9.21
N GLU A 6 31.37 7.62 -9.89
CA GLU A 6 31.76 9.05 -9.88
C GLU A 6 30.69 9.96 -10.50
N SER A 7 30.06 9.54 -11.59
CA SER A 7 29.02 10.34 -12.24
C SER A 7 27.75 10.51 -11.39
N VAL A 8 27.40 9.47 -10.64
CA VAL A 8 26.26 9.47 -9.71
C VAL A 8 26.60 10.29 -8.46
N LEU A 9 27.79 10.11 -7.87
CA LEU A 9 28.25 10.87 -6.70
C LEU A 9 28.44 12.35 -6.99
N GLY A 10 28.96 12.70 -8.18
CA GLY A 10 29.18 14.08 -8.61
C GLY A 10 27.88 14.87 -8.82
N ARG A 11 26.80 14.21 -9.26
CA ARG A 11 25.47 14.83 -9.43
C ARG A 11 24.69 14.92 -8.12
N MET A 12 24.96 14.02 -7.18
CA MET A 12 24.21 13.92 -5.93
C MET A 12 24.76 14.82 -4.81
N GLY A 13 25.82 15.60 -5.05
CA GLY A 13 26.39 16.48 -4.03
C GLY A 13 26.89 15.66 -2.84
N GLY A 14 28.03 14.98 -3.03
CA GLY A 14 28.63 14.09 -2.04
C GLY A 14 28.59 14.59 -0.59
N GLY A 15 28.01 13.76 0.27
CA GLY A 15 28.50 13.54 1.64
C GLY A 15 27.81 14.30 2.79
N SER A 16 27.07 15.39 2.56
CA SER A 16 26.57 16.19 3.69
C SER A 16 25.18 15.80 4.21
N GLY A 17 24.28 15.27 3.35
CA GLY A 17 22.94 14.85 3.75
C GLY A 17 22.87 13.43 4.34
N ALA A 18 23.53 12.47 3.69
CA ALA A 18 23.51 11.06 4.10
C ALA A 18 24.21 10.83 5.46
N GLY A 19 25.35 11.50 5.70
CA GLY A 19 26.07 11.40 6.97
C GLY A 19 25.29 11.97 8.17
N LYS A 20 24.41 12.96 7.94
CA LYS A 20 23.55 13.55 8.98
C LYS A 20 22.36 12.63 9.34
N ALA A 21 21.80 11.93 8.37
CA ALA A 21 20.76 10.92 8.62
C ALA A 21 21.32 9.72 9.42
N LEU A 22 22.55 9.29 9.12
CA LEU A 22 23.23 8.18 9.81
C LEU A 22 23.69 8.54 11.24
N ARG A 23 23.84 9.84 11.56
CA ARG A 23 24.15 10.34 12.91
C ARG A 23 22.91 10.59 13.79
N LYS A 24 21.72 10.20 13.33
CA LYS A 24 20.49 10.34 14.11
C LYS A 24 20.54 9.32 15.26
N VAL A 25 21.03 9.77 16.42
CA VAL A 25 21.00 8.99 17.66
C VAL A 25 19.53 8.85 18.06
N PHE A 26 18.98 7.66 17.88
CA PHE A 26 17.61 7.35 18.26
C PHE A 26 17.59 6.91 19.74
N PRO A 27 16.87 7.62 20.62
CA PRO A 27 16.75 7.25 22.03
C PRO A 27 15.91 5.97 22.19
N SER A 28 16.40 5.01 22.97
CA SER A 28 15.82 3.66 23.13
C SER A 28 14.66 3.61 24.13
N HIS A 29 13.66 4.47 23.97
CA HIS A 29 12.41 4.39 24.75
C HIS A 29 11.34 3.64 23.97
N PHE A 30 10.53 2.85 24.68
CA PHE A 30 9.42 2.07 24.11
C PHE A 30 8.46 2.92 23.26
N SER A 31 8.17 4.15 23.68
CA SER A 31 7.30 5.08 22.95
C SER A 31 7.86 5.49 21.58
N PHE A 32 9.17 5.38 21.34
CA PHE A 32 9.78 5.71 20.06
C PHE A 32 9.52 4.64 18.99
N LEU A 33 9.44 3.36 19.38
CA LEU A 33 9.17 2.23 18.47
C LEU A 33 7.76 2.27 17.86
N TRP A 34 6.78 2.86 18.56
CA TRP A 34 5.41 3.00 18.04
C TRP A 34 5.34 3.84 16.75
N GLY A 35 6.23 4.82 16.58
CA GLY A 35 6.31 5.61 15.35
C GLY A 35 6.84 4.80 14.17
N GLU A 36 7.80 3.92 14.41
CA GLU A 36 8.33 3.00 13.40
C GLU A 36 7.28 1.96 12.99
N VAL A 37 6.55 1.40 13.97
CA VAL A 37 5.41 0.51 13.71
C VAL A 37 4.32 1.21 12.90
N ALA A 38 3.99 2.47 13.21
CA ALA A 38 3.02 3.24 12.45
C ALA A 38 3.47 3.44 10.99
N LEU A 39 4.75 3.71 10.75
CA LEU A 39 5.32 3.82 9.41
C LEU A 39 5.22 2.49 8.64
N TYR A 40 5.56 1.37 9.29
CA TYR A 40 5.43 0.05 8.66
C TYR A 40 3.97 -0.29 8.33
N CYS A 41 3.03 -0.03 9.25
CA CYS A 41 1.60 -0.20 8.98
C CYS A 41 1.14 0.67 7.80
N PHE A 42 1.61 1.91 7.70
CA PHE A 42 1.29 2.80 6.59
C PHE A 42 1.80 2.27 5.25
N VAL A 43 3.04 1.76 5.20
CA VAL A 43 3.60 1.15 3.98
C VAL A 43 2.80 -0.10 3.57
N VAL A 44 2.45 -0.95 4.53
CA VAL A 44 1.61 -2.13 4.26
C VAL A 44 0.25 -1.71 3.71
N LEU A 45 -0.41 -0.71 4.31
CA LEU A 45 -1.69 -0.18 3.85
C LEU A 45 -1.62 0.43 2.44
N LEU A 46 -0.53 1.12 2.10
CA LEU A 46 -0.34 1.64 0.75
C LEU A 46 -0.16 0.51 -0.27
N ALA A 47 0.65 -0.50 0.06
CA ALA A 47 0.88 -1.63 -0.83
C ALA A 47 -0.40 -2.44 -1.06
N THR A 48 -1.12 -2.81 0.01
CA THR A 48 -2.36 -3.57 -0.08
C THR A 48 -3.51 -2.73 -0.64
N GLY A 49 -3.61 -1.46 -0.25
CA GLY A 49 -4.60 -0.52 -0.76
C GLY A 49 -4.46 -0.29 -2.26
N THR A 50 -3.23 -0.09 -2.75
CA THR A 50 -2.99 0.04 -4.20
C THR A 50 -3.44 -1.21 -4.96
N TYR A 51 -3.14 -2.39 -4.43
CA TYR A 51 -3.63 -3.65 -5.00
C TYR A 51 -5.17 -3.70 -5.05
N LEU A 52 -5.83 -3.39 -3.94
CA LEU A 52 -7.29 -3.37 -3.84
C LEU A 52 -7.95 -2.40 -4.82
N THR A 53 -7.37 -1.21 -5.03
CA THR A 53 -7.94 -0.21 -5.95
C THR A 53 -7.99 -0.64 -7.41
N LEU A 54 -7.14 -1.58 -7.83
CA LEU A 54 -7.16 -2.10 -9.20
C LEU A 54 -8.36 -3.03 -9.47
N PHE A 55 -8.92 -3.64 -8.43
CA PHE A 55 -10.03 -4.60 -8.54
C PHE A 55 -11.35 -4.11 -7.96
N PHE A 56 -11.34 -2.95 -7.27
CA PHE A 56 -12.51 -2.37 -6.63
C PHE A 56 -13.26 -1.43 -7.58
N GLU A 57 -14.57 -1.64 -7.72
CA GLU A 57 -15.44 -0.77 -8.52
C GLU A 57 -16.29 0.11 -7.59
N GLY A 58 -15.92 1.38 -7.45
CA GLY A 58 -16.54 2.35 -6.54
C GLY A 58 -17.87 2.94 -7.00
N SER A 59 -18.74 2.17 -7.64
CA SER A 59 -20.07 2.63 -8.08
C SER A 59 -21.16 2.31 -7.06
N GLN A 60 -22.06 3.27 -6.80
CA GLN A 60 -23.28 3.10 -6.00
C GLN A 60 -24.49 2.66 -6.84
N SER A 61 -24.30 2.32 -8.11
CA SER A 61 -25.36 1.76 -8.95
C SER A 61 -25.84 0.42 -8.37
N GLU A 62 -27.16 0.24 -8.27
CA GLU A 62 -27.77 -1.05 -7.97
C GLU A 62 -27.50 -2.03 -9.11
N VAL A 63 -26.94 -3.18 -8.76
CA VAL A 63 -26.68 -4.29 -9.67
C VAL A 63 -27.21 -5.58 -9.05
N VAL A 64 -27.77 -6.45 -9.91
CA VAL A 64 -28.17 -7.79 -9.50
C VAL A 64 -26.93 -8.66 -9.40
N TYR A 65 -26.66 -9.22 -8.23
CA TYR A 65 -25.47 -10.06 -8.03
C TYR A 65 -25.61 -11.43 -8.73
N ASP A 66 -24.69 -11.73 -9.64
CA ASP A 66 -24.57 -13.02 -10.34
C ASP A 66 -23.20 -13.71 -10.09
N GLY A 67 -22.54 -13.37 -8.97
CA GLY A 67 -21.22 -13.91 -8.64
C GLY A 67 -21.23 -15.34 -8.10
N SER A 68 -20.04 -15.90 -7.82
CA SER A 68 -19.86 -17.26 -7.29
C SER A 68 -20.42 -17.50 -5.88
N TYR A 69 -20.82 -16.45 -5.15
CA TYR A 69 -21.41 -16.61 -3.82
C TYR A 69 -22.91 -16.92 -3.93
N GLU A 70 -23.22 -18.21 -4.07
CA GLU A 70 -24.56 -18.76 -4.29
C GLU A 70 -25.68 -18.24 -3.35
N PRO A 71 -25.44 -17.96 -2.05
CA PRO A 71 -26.47 -17.44 -1.16
C PRO A 71 -26.97 -16.02 -1.45
N LEU A 72 -26.19 -15.20 -2.17
CA LEU A 72 -26.52 -13.79 -2.46
C LEU A 72 -26.93 -13.57 -3.92
N ARG A 73 -27.01 -14.64 -4.72
CA ARG A 73 -27.34 -14.61 -6.14
C ARG A 73 -28.77 -14.13 -6.35
N GLY A 74 -28.95 -13.08 -7.15
CA GLY A 74 -30.25 -12.47 -7.42
C GLY A 74 -30.70 -11.37 -6.44
N THR A 75 -29.88 -11.00 -5.46
CA THR A 75 -30.16 -9.84 -4.58
C THR A 75 -29.62 -8.55 -5.19
N GLU A 76 -30.40 -7.47 -5.13
CA GLU A 76 -29.97 -6.13 -5.51
C GLU A 76 -28.98 -5.60 -4.47
N MET A 77 -27.77 -5.26 -4.92
CA MET A 77 -26.73 -4.67 -4.07
C MET A 77 -25.98 -3.58 -4.84
N SER A 78 -25.26 -2.72 -4.12
CA SER A 78 -24.42 -1.74 -4.79
C SER A 78 -23.27 -2.43 -5.54
N ALA A 79 -22.88 -1.88 -6.69
CA ALA A 79 -21.72 -2.36 -7.44
C ALA A 79 -20.42 -2.36 -6.60
N ALA A 80 -20.30 -1.42 -5.65
CA ALA A 80 -19.23 -1.42 -4.65
C ALA A 80 -19.23 -2.66 -3.74
N TYR A 81 -20.40 -3.12 -3.30
CA TYR A 81 -20.49 -4.34 -2.49
C TYR A 81 -20.23 -5.59 -3.33
N ALA A 82 -20.76 -5.64 -4.56
CA ALA A 82 -20.52 -6.75 -5.49
C ALA A 82 -19.02 -6.90 -5.85
N SER A 83 -18.30 -5.81 -6.09
CA SER A 83 -16.86 -5.84 -6.40
C SER A 83 -16.02 -6.29 -5.20
N THR A 84 -16.40 -5.90 -3.97
CA THR A 84 -15.76 -6.39 -2.73
C THR A 84 -15.90 -7.91 -2.58
N LEU A 85 -17.09 -8.46 -2.89
CA LEU A 85 -17.30 -9.91 -2.89
C LEU A 85 -16.46 -10.60 -3.96
N ARG A 86 -16.36 -10.01 -5.16
CA ARG A 86 -15.49 -10.53 -6.22
C ARG A 86 -14.02 -10.55 -5.80
N VAL A 87 -13.50 -9.46 -5.24
CA VAL A 87 -12.12 -9.41 -4.71
C VAL A 87 -11.89 -10.49 -3.65
N SER A 88 -12.89 -10.78 -2.81
CA SER A 88 -12.76 -11.74 -1.72
C SER A 88 -12.77 -13.20 -2.17
N PHE A 89 -13.51 -13.54 -3.24
CA PHE A 89 -13.72 -14.94 -3.66
C PHE A 89 -13.08 -15.33 -4.99
N ASP A 90 -12.81 -14.36 -5.88
CA ASP A 90 -12.37 -14.60 -7.26
C ASP A 90 -10.87 -14.31 -7.45
N VAL A 91 -10.29 -13.43 -6.61
CA VAL A 91 -8.88 -13.01 -6.70
C VAL A 91 -8.01 -13.88 -5.77
N LYS A 92 -6.94 -14.50 -6.30
CA LYS A 92 -5.94 -15.30 -5.57
C LYS A 92 -4.57 -14.63 -5.58
#